data_AF-A0A1Q8RD65-F1
#
_entry.id   AF-A0A1Q8RD65-F1
#
_cell.length_a   1.000
_cell.length_b   1.000
_cell.length_c   1.000
_cell.angle_alpha   90.00
_cell.angle_beta   90.00
_cell.angle_gamma   90.00
#
_symmetry.space_group_name_H-M   'P 1'
#
loop_
_entity.id
_entity.type
_entity.pdbx_description
1 polymer ?
#
loop_
_entity_poly.entity_id
_entity_poly.type
_entity_poly.pdbx_seq_one_letter_code
_entity_poly.pdbx_strand_id
1 'polypeptide(L)'
;MSKAAYLKSVAFKMDSDTLDSASKVLKANGYSLAKGMTLFLKNVAITKSVDLPDEEELENEFLFMQLKNEVNQRVADVQSGNYYTDKDLVERYGL
;
A
#
# COMPACT_ATOMS: atom_id res chain seq x y z
N MET A 1 4.29 -33.95 -26.96
CA MET A 1 2.87 -33.56 -26.92
C MET A 1 2.76 -32.29 -26.09
N SER A 2 2.59 -31.12 -26.72
CA SER A 2 2.47 -29.84 -26.02
C SER A 2 1.15 -29.81 -25.26
N LYS A 3 1.20 -29.71 -23.93
CA LYS A 3 0.02 -29.63 -23.06
C LYS A 3 -0.65 -28.28 -23.37
N ALA A 4 -1.71 -28.30 -24.18
CA ALA A 4 -2.53 -27.12 -24.40
C ALA A 4 -2.94 -26.59 -23.02
N ALA A 5 -2.46 -25.40 -22.66
CA ALA A 5 -2.78 -24.79 -21.39
C ALA A 5 -4.28 -24.48 -21.42
N TYR A 6 -5.08 -25.23 -20.67
CA TYR A 6 -6.49 -24.91 -20.45
C TYR A 6 -6.55 -23.60 -19.67
N LEU A 7 -6.72 -22.49 -20.40
CA LEU A 7 -6.88 -21.18 -19.83
C LEU A 7 -8.28 -21.07 -19.23
N LYS A 8 -8.36 -20.75 -17.94
CA LYS A 8 -9.61 -20.41 -17.26
C LYS A 8 -9.70 -18.89 -17.15
N SER A 9 -10.83 -18.32 -17.57
CA SER A 9 -11.13 -16.91 -17.34
C SER A 9 -11.63 -16.72 -15.91
N VAL A 10 -11.19 -15.65 -15.26
CA VAL A 10 -11.61 -15.25 -13.91
C VAL A 10 -12.00 -13.79 -13.96
N ALA A 11 -13.18 -13.46 -13.45
CA ALA A 11 -13.66 -12.09 -13.29
C ALA A 11 -13.92 -11.84 -11.80
N PHE A 12 -13.37 -10.74 -11.29
CA PHE A 12 -13.57 -10.28 -9.93
C PHE A 12 -14.07 -8.84 -9.95
N LYS A 13 -14.91 -8.49 -8.98
CA LYS A 13 -15.30 -7.10 -8.71
C LYS A 13 -14.37 -6.55 -7.65
N MET A 14 -13.94 -5.32 -7.82
CA MET A 14 -13.07 -4.61 -6.89
C MET A 14 -13.44 -3.13 -6.90
N ASP A 15 -13.15 -2.45 -5.80
CA ASP A 15 -13.17 -1.00 -5.73
C ASP A 15 -12.25 -0.36 -6.79
N SER A 16 -12.72 0.71 -7.42
CA SER A 16 -12.01 1.35 -8.54
C SER A 16 -10.71 2.01 -8.08
N ASP A 17 -10.73 2.67 -6.93
CA ASP A 17 -9.59 3.44 -6.44
C ASP A 17 -8.45 2.51 -6.01
N THR A 18 -8.81 1.39 -5.40
CA THR A 18 -7.89 0.31 -5.04
C THR A 18 -7.24 -0.29 -6.29
N LEU A 19 -8.06 -0.59 -7.32
CA LEU A 19 -7.58 -1.15 -8.56
C LEU A 19 -6.61 -0.21 -9.29
N ASP A 20 -6.94 1.07 -9.35
CA ASP A 20 -6.11 2.08 -10.02
C ASP A 20 -4.80 2.30 -9.27
N SER A 21 -4.85 2.36 -7.94
CA SER A 21 -3.65 2.51 -7.09
C SER A 21 -2.71 1.31 -7.22
N ALA A 22 -3.24 0.09 -7.08
CA ALA A 22 -2.45 -1.13 -7.24
C ALA A 22 -1.89 -1.25 -8.67
N SER A 23 -2.67 -0.87 -9.69
CA SER A 23 -2.24 -0.90 -11.09
C SER A 23 -1.08 0.05 -11.36
N LYS A 24 -1.06 1.25 -10.74
CA LYS A 24 0.07 2.19 -10.86
C LYS A 24 1.34 1.60 -10.25
N VAL A 25 1.26 1.01 -9.05
CA VAL A 25 2.40 0.39 -8.37
C VAL A 25 2.95 -0.79 -9.18
N LEU A 26 2.08 -1.67 -9.67
CA LEU A 26 2.50 -2.81 -10.50
C LEU A 26 3.20 -2.36 -11.78
N LYS A 27 2.65 -1.35 -12.48
CA LYS A 27 3.25 -0.79 -13.69
C LYS A 27 4.62 -0.18 -13.41
N ALA A 28 4.77 0.56 -12.32
CA ALA A 28 6.05 1.13 -11.91
C ALA A 28 7.12 0.05 -11.65
N ASN A 29 6.70 -1.15 -11.23
CA ASN A 29 7.57 -2.31 -11.01
C ASN A 29 7.71 -3.24 -12.25
N GLY A 30 7.23 -2.83 -13.43
CA GLY A 30 7.36 -3.60 -14.67
C GLY A 30 6.37 -4.77 -14.80
N TYR A 31 5.29 -4.77 -14.01
CA TYR A 31 4.24 -5.79 -14.06
C TYR A 31 2.92 -5.21 -14.58
N SER A 32 2.24 -5.94 -15.46
CA SER A 32 0.82 -5.71 -15.73
C SER A 32 -0.03 -6.31 -14.60
N LEU A 33 -1.23 -5.79 -14.37
CA LEU A 33 -2.19 -6.32 -13.39
C LEU A 33 -2.43 -7.83 -13.55
N ALA A 34 -2.71 -8.30 -14.77
CA ALA A 34 -2.95 -9.71 -15.06
C ALA A 34 -1.73 -10.60 -14.72
N LYS A 35 -0.52 -10.14 -15.04
CA LYS A 35 0.73 -10.83 -14.69
C LYS A 35 0.95 -10.88 -13.18
N GLY A 36 0.71 -9.77 -12.47
CA GLY A 36 0.80 -9.71 -11.02
C GLY A 36 -0.15 -10.70 -10.34
N MET A 37 -1.43 -10.69 -10.74
CA MET A 37 -2.43 -11.62 -10.21
C MET A 37 -2.09 -13.08 -10.53
N THR A 38 -1.63 -13.36 -11.75
CA THR A 38 -1.21 -14.70 -12.14
C THR A 38 -0.04 -15.22 -11.29
N LEU A 39 0.94 -14.36 -11.00
CA LEU A 39 2.08 -14.71 -10.15
C LEU A 39 1.66 -14.96 -8.71
N PHE A 40 0.77 -14.11 -8.17
CA PHE A 40 0.22 -14.30 -6.83
C PHE A 40 -0.49 -15.65 -6.69
N LEU A 41 -1.42 -15.96 -7.59
CA LEU A 41 -2.14 -17.24 -7.56
C LEU A 41 -1.22 -18.45 -7.75
N LYS A 42 -0.18 -18.33 -8.60
CA LYS A 42 0.85 -19.36 -8.74
C LYS A 42 1.65 -19.54 -7.44
N ASN A 43 1.99 -18.44 -6.77
CA ASN A 43 2.71 -18.49 -5.49
C ASN A 43 1.88 -19.26 -4.45
N VAL A 44 0.63 -18.86 -4.22
CA VAL A 44 -0.29 -19.55 -3.29
C VAL A 44 -0.43 -21.04 -3.64
N ALA A 45 -0.56 -21.36 -4.93
CA ALA A 45 -0.68 -22.75 -5.37
C ALA A 45 0.59 -23.59 -5.10
N ILE A 46 1.77 -22.97 -5.10
CA ILE A 46 3.07 -23.63 -4.85
C ILE A 46 3.37 -23.69 -3.36
N THR A 47 3.29 -22.56 -2.66
CA THR A 47 3.63 -22.43 -1.22
C THR A 47 2.57 -23.04 -0.32
N LYS A 48 1.35 -23.24 -0.82
CA LYS A 48 0.19 -23.71 -0.04
C LYS A 48 -0.15 -22.78 1.14
N SER A 49 0.29 -21.53 1.08
CA SER A 49 0.00 -20.50 2.08
C SER A 49 -0.62 -19.28 1.41
N VAL A 50 -1.50 -18.61 2.14
CA VAL A 50 -2.00 -17.28 1.81
C VAL A 50 -1.48 -16.36 2.90
N ASP A 51 -0.47 -15.58 2.57
CA ASP A 51 0.12 -14.58 3.46
C ASP A 51 -0.46 -13.22 3.07
N LEU A 52 -1.72 -13.02 3.45
CA LEU A 52 -2.43 -11.76 3.28
C LEU A 52 -2.82 -11.25 4.66
N PRO A 53 -2.46 -10.00 5.01
CA PRO A 53 -2.93 -9.38 6.23
C PRO A 53 -4.46 -9.25 6.22
N ASP A 54 -5.06 -9.24 7.39
CA ASP A 54 -6.48 -8.92 7.51
C ASP A 54 -6.76 -7.42 7.29
N GLU A 55 -8.04 -7.05 7.29
CA GLU A 55 -8.45 -5.66 7.05
C GLU A 55 -7.92 -4.69 8.11
N GLU A 56 -7.85 -5.13 9.37
CA GLU A 56 -7.35 -4.31 10.49
C GLU A 56 -5.83 -4.11 10.37
N GLU A 57 -5.09 -5.16 10.04
CA GLU A 57 -3.65 -5.10 9.77
C GLU A 57 -3.34 -4.17 8.59
N LEU A 58 -4.14 -4.21 7.51
CA LEU A 58 -4.00 -3.31 6.36
C LEU A 58 -4.28 -1.86 6.73
N GLU A 59 -5.33 -1.59 7.51
CA GLU A 59 -5.65 -0.24 7.97
C GLU A 59 -4.56 0.31 8.89
N ASN A 60 -4.07 -0.51 9.82
CA ASN A 60 -2.97 -0.16 10.71
C ASN A 60 -1.68 0.17 9.94
N GLU A 61 -1.32 -0.64 8.94
CA GLU A 61 -0.15 -0.37 8.09
C GLU A 61 -0.32 0.95 7.31
N PHE A 62 -1.52 1.21 6.79
CA PHE A 62 -1.81 2.48 6.11
C PHE A 62 -1.63 3.69 7.04
N LEU A 63 -2.21 3.63 8.25
CA LEU A 63 -2.07 4.68 9.27
C LEU A 63 -0.60 4.85 9.68
N PHE A 64 0.13 3.75 9.84
CA PHE A 64 1.55 3.78 10.18
C PHE A 64 2.39 4.47 9.09
N MET A 65 2.10 4.18 7.82
CA MET A 65 2.77 4.83 6.69
C MET A 65 2.46 6.33 6.61
N GLN A 66 1.22 6.73 6.92
CA GLN A 66 0.86 8.15 7.03
C GLN A 66 1.63 8.83 8.16
N LEU A 67 1.66 8.23 9.35
CA LEU A 67 2.38 8.75 10.50
C LEU A 67 3.87 8.91 10.21
N LYS A 68 4.49 7.92 9.58
CA LYS A 68 5.91 7.98 9.19
C LYS A 68 6.18 9.15 8.24
N ASN A 69 5.30 9.37 7.26
CA ASN A 69 5.41 10.50 6.35
C ASN A 69 5.24 11.84 7.09
N GLU A 70 4.27 11.96 8.00
CA GLU A 70 4.09 13.16 8.80
C GLU A 70 5.31 13.45 9.67
N VAL A 71 5.83 12.45 10.39
CA VAL A 71 7.03 12.60 11.23
C VAL A 71 8.22 13.05 10.39
N ASN A 72 8.46 12.43 9.23
CA ASN A 72 9.55 12.84 8.34
C ASN A 72 9.41 14.29 7.88
N GLN A 73 8.18 14.70 7.54
CA GLN A 73 7.90 16.09 7.16
C GLN A 73 8.15 17.04 8.32
N ARG A 74 7.67 16.73 9.53
CA ARG A 74 7.88 17.56 10.73
C ARG A 74 9.35 17.69 11.09
N VAL A 75 10.13 16.61 10.95
CA VAL A 75 11.59 16.66 11.15
C VAL A 75 12.24 17.60 10.14
N ALA A 76 11.85 17.53 8.86
CA ALA A 76 12.35 18.45 7.84
C ALA A 76 11.93 19.90 8.10
N ASP A 77 10.70 20.14 8.56
CA ASP A 77 10.21 21.47 8.94
C ASP A 77 11.09 22.07 10.05
N VAL A 78 11.33 21.31 11.13
CA VAL A 78 12.19 21.74 12.24
C VAL A 78 13.62 22.03 11.76
N GLN A 79 14.20 21.15 10.94
CA GLN A 79 15.54 21.33 10.38
C GLN A 79 15.64 22.57 9.48
N SER A 80 14.55 22.93 8.79
CA SER A 80 14.45 24.13 7.96
C SER A 80 14.11 25.41 8.76
N GLY A 81 14.00 25.32 10.09
CA GLY A 81 13.68 26.45 10.96
C GLY A 81 12.18 26.74 11.09
N ASN A 82 11.31 25.89 10.54
CA ASN A 82 9.87 25.97 10.68
C ASN A 82 9.41 25.14 11.88
N TYR A 83 9.37 25.75 13.07
CA TYR A 83 8.92 25.11 14.31
C TYR A 83 8.00 26.04 15.11
N TYR A 84 7.17 25.43 15.96
CA TYR A 84 6.33 26.17 16.90
C TYR A 84 7.15 26.59 18.11
N THR A 85 6.99 27.84 18.54
CA THR A 85 7.55 28.33 19.81
C THR A 85 6.66 27.92 20.98
N ASP A 86 7.20 27.97 22.20
CA ASP A 86 6.43 27.68 23.42
C ASP A 86 5.14 28.51 23.51
N LYS A 87 5.20 29.78 23.07
CA LYS A 87 4.03 30.66 23.02
C LYS A 87 2.96 30.17 22.05
N ASP A 88 3.38 29.70 20.87
CA ASP A 88 2.47 29.15 19.86
C ASP A 88 1.78 27.87 20.35
N LEU A 89 2.51 27.06 21.12
CA LEU A 89 1.98 25.82 21.70
C LEU A 89 0.96 26.10 22.81
N VAL A 90 1.23 27.07 23.69
CA VAL A 90 0.30 27.52 24.75
C VAL A 90 -0.99 28.08 24.14
N GLU A 91 -0.89 28.93 23.12
CA GLU A 91 -2.07 29.52 22.45
C GLU A 91 -2.91 28.46 21.73
N ARG A 92 -2.26 27.49 21.08
CA ARG A 92 -2.95 26.47 20.28
C ARG A 92 -3.59 25.36 21.10
N TYR A 93 -2.93 24.92 22.17
CA TYR A 93 -3.34 23.75 22.96
C TYR A 93 -3.89 24.11 24.34
N GLY A 94 -3.85 25.39 24.73
CA GLY A 94 -4.36 25.85 26.02
C GLY A 94 -3.58 25.29 27.21
N LEU A 95 -2.29 25.02 27.02
CA LEU A 95 -1.35 24.49 28.02
C LEU A 95 -0.85 25.56 28.98
#